data_AF-A0A920QKJ0-F1
#
_entry.id   AF-A0A920QKJ0-F1
#
_cell.length_a   1.000
_cell.length_b   1.000
_cell.length_c   1.000
_cell.angle_alpha   90.00
_cell.angle_beta   90.00
_cell.angle_gamma   90.00
#
_symmetry.space_group_name_H-M   'P 1'
#
loop_
_entity.id
_entity.type
_entity.pdbx_description
1 polymer ?
#
loop_
_entity_poly.entity_id
_entity_poly.type
_entity_poly.pdbx_seq_one_letter_code
_entity_poly.pdbx_strand_id
1 'polypeptide(L)'
;MQFYQAKILVLVTTHDGGFHTALLMKGAGANIIAVVDGREAGNDEGIFEKEIRELAIPVYKGLTAHAAHGRKRIESVDVGPITGGDSLKSFDCDLLVMAVGFKPQINLLSMGNKPPKWDAERQILRVSELPSGVFSAGEVHGSAGFERLYAEGFHSGKEAASSLTSPGKVYPVQTERTAEEIITALPADIESGGTHHFICKCMDVTRTEAQASIDEGYDQVESLKRYSSMGMGPCQGKACHEAVARLAAQDTGLSKLDAVVTTVRPPFTGATFGLLAGRAPHLSPIRRTPLHHCHIDLGVKFLDAGQWKRPDSYTDPQIEAGFVRDGLGMIDVSTLGKIEISGPEAIKFLHFLLPGKYAKFELGRTRYSIMIGEDGILFEDGTISHIERGFTTLPLLQGTRTRSIHFFNGGCWWKILMCRSRISA
;
A
#
# COMPACT_ATOMS: atom_id res chain seq x y z
N MET A 1 10.00 -11.44 -31.83
CA MET A 1 11.07 -12.46 -31.85
C MET A 1 12.40 -11.97 -32.46
N GLN A 2 12.50 -10.80 -33.11
CA GLN A 2 13.75 -10.30 -33.73
C GLN A 2 14.83 -9.76 -32.76
N PHE A 3 14.58 -9.65 -31.45
CA PHE A 3 15.51 -8.97 -30.53
C PHE A 3 16.80 -9.74 -30.19
N TYR A 4 16.80 -11.07 -30.30
CA TYR A 4 17.91 -11.91 -29.81
C TYR A 4 18.80 -12.51 -30.91
N GLN A 5 18.44 -12.34 -32.17
CA GLN A 5 19.02 -13.01 -33.34
C GLN A 5 20.51 -12.66 -33.61
N ALA A 6 21.11 -11.77 -32.80
CA ALA A 6 22.50 -11.34 -32.90
C ALA A 6 23.24 -11.25 -31.55
N LYS A 7 22.64 -11.78 -30.46
CA LYS A 7 23.22 -11.68 -29.12
C LYS A 7 24.18 -12.83 -28.83
N ILE A 8 25.38 -12.51 -28.35
CA ILE A 8 26.36 -13.45 -27.81
C ILE A 8 26.12 -13.54 -26.32
N LEU A 9 25.73 -14.72 -25.86
CA LEU A 9 25.13 -14.94 -24.55
C LEU A 9 26.01 -15.83 -23.67
N VAL A 10 26.22 -15.37 -22.44
CA VAL A 10 26.66 -16.22 -21.31
C VAL A 10 25.49 -16.35 -20.35
N LEU A 11 25.15 -17.58 -19.97
CA LEU A 11 24.11 -17.86 -18.99
C LEU A 11 24.73 -18.37 -17.71
N VAL A 12 24.38 -17.78 -16.57
CA VAL A 12 24.73 -18.28 -15.24
C VAL A 12 23.48 -18.85 -14.58
N THR A 13 23.58 -20.06 -14.02
CA THR A 13 22.46 -20.71 -13.34
C THR A 13 22.89 -21.40 -12.05
N THR A 14 21.95 -21.59 -11.12
CA THR A 14 22.11 -22.46 -9.93
C THR A 14 21.14 -23.64 -9.91
N HIS A 15 20.36 -23.84 -10.98
CA HIS A 15 19.28 -24.83 -11.05
C HIS A 15 18.94 -25.22 -12.49
N ASP A 16 18.17 -26.29 -12.68
CA ASP A 16 17.85 -26.84 -14.01
C ASP A 16 17.00 -25.89 -14.87
N GLY A 17 16.16 -25.06 -14.25
CA GLY A 17 15.37 -24.02 -14.93
C GLY A 17 16.21 -23.00 -15.72
N GLY A 18 17.47 -22.77 -15.32
CA GLY A 18 18.39 -21.96 -16.11
C GLY A 18 18.84 -22.63 -17.41
N PHE A 19 18.95 -23.96 -17.45
CA PHE A 19 19.20 -24.70 -18.69
C PHE A 19 17.98 -24.65 -19.61
N HIS A 20 16.78 -24.77 -19.05
CA HIS A 20 15.55 -24.52 -19.80
C HIS A 20 15.53 -23.10 -20.40
N THR A 21 15.94 -22.09 -19.62
CA THR A 21 16.09 -20.72 -20.09
C THR A 21 17.11 -20.62 -21.23
N ALA A 22 18.23 -21.34 -21.15
CA ALA A 22 19.22 -21.42 -22.24
C ALA A 22 18.59 -22.00 -23.52
N LEU A 23 17.83 -23.09 -23.43
CA LEU A 23 17.15 -23.69 -24.58
C LEU A 23 16.15 -22.72 -25.23
N LEU A 24 15.35 -22.00 -24.42
CA LEU A 24 14.43 -20.98 -24.90
C LEU A 24 15.17 -19.84 -25.63
N MET A 25 16.30 -19.38 -25.08
CA MET A 25 17.12 -18.34 -25.70
C MET A 25 17.76 -18.81 -27.01
N LYS A 26 18.21 -20.07 -27.08
CA LYS A 26 18.70 -20.69 -28.31
C LYS A 26 17.60 -20.77 -29.37
N GLY A 27 16.40 -21.21 -28.99
CA GLY A 27 15.22 -21.23 -29.87
C GLY A 27 14.81 -19.83 -30.36
N ALA A 28 15.05 -18.79 -29.55
CA ALA A 28 14.87 -17.39 -29.93
C ALA A 28 16.01 -16.82 -30.82
N GLY A 29 17.04 -17.62 -31.13
CA GLY A 29 18.14 -17.26 -32.01
C GLY A 29 19.38 -16.66 -31.33
N ALA A 30 19.51 -16.74 -30.00
CA ALA A 30 20.71 -16.30 -29.29
C ALA A 30 21.90 -17.25 -29.54
N ASN A 31 23.10 -16.69 -29.67
CA ASN A 31 24.34 -17.46 -29.74
C ASN A 31 24.90 -17.67 -28.33
N ILE A 32 24.57 -18.81 -27.73
CA ILE A 32 25.02 -19.16 -26.38
C ILE A 32 26.42 -19.75 -26.45
N ILE A 33 27.40 -19.03 -25.89
CA ILE A 33 28.81 -19.42 -25.93
C ILE A 33 29.26 -20.15 -24.65
N ALA A 34 28.52 -19.99 -23.54
CA ALA A 34 28.79 -20.68 -22.28
C ALA A 34 27.53 -20.74 -21.41
N VAL A 35 27.32 -21.90 -20.78
CA VAL A 35 26.45 -22.04 -19.61
C VAL A 35 27.33 -22.29 -18.40
N VAL A 36 27.18 -21.45 -17.39
CA VAL A 36 27.97 -21.44 -16.16
C VAL A 36 27.02 -21.88 -15.05
N ASP A 37 27.25 -23.06 -14.51
CA ASP A 37 26.38 -23.68 -13.51
C ASP A 37 27.07 -23.65 -12.15
N GLY A 38 26.42 -23.02 -11.17
CA GLY A 38 26.89 -22.93 -9.81
C GLY A 38 26.81 -24.24 -9.02
N ARG A 39 26.23 -25.30 -9.57
CA ARG A 39 26.21 -26.60 -8.92
C ARG A 39 27.55 -27.31 -9.08
N GLU A 40 27.99 -28.04 -8.06
CA GLU A 40 29.23 -28.83 -8.11
C GLU A 40 29.18 -29.92 -9.19
N ALA A 41 30.36 -30.32 -9.67
CA ALA A 41 30.51 -31.43 -10.59
C ALA A 41 30.19 -32.74 -9.86
N GLY A 42 29.10 -33.42 -10.26
CA GLY A 42 28.67 -34.70 -9.66
C GLY A 42 27.19 -34.77 -9.28
N ASN A 43 26.46 -33.65 -9.30
CA ASN A 43 24.99 -33.70 -9.24
C ASN A 43 24.42 -34.34 -10.52
N ASP A 44 23.36 -35.13 -10.37
CA ASP A 44 22.67 -35.80 -11.47
C ASP A 44 22.34 -34.80 -12.59
N GLU A 45 22.69 -35.17 -13.82
CA GLU A 45 22.47 -34.37 -15.00
C GLU A 45 20.95 -34.23 -15.26
N GLY A 46 20.46 -32.99 -15.19
CA GLY A 46 19.06 -32.69 -15.49
C GLY A 46 18.74 -32.88 -16.97
N ILE A 47 17.45 -33.03 -17.28
CA ILE A 47 16.99 -33.25 -18.65
C ILE A 47 17.43 -32.09 -19.57
N PHE A 48 17.31 -30.85 -19.09
CA PHE A 48 17.69 -29.68 -19.88
C PHE A 48 19.20 -29.49 -19.99
N GLU A 49 19.98 -29.88 -18.99
CA GLU A 49 21.43 -29.88 -19.09
C GLU A 49 21.91 -30.82 -20.20
N LYS A 50 21.35 -32.02 -20.26
CA LYS A 50 21.68 -33.00 -21.30
C LYS A 50 21.40 -32.44 -22.71
N GLU A 51 20.23 -31.85 -22.92
CA GLU A 51 19.88 -31.22 -24.20
C GLU A 51 20.85 -30.08 -24.58
N ILE A 52 21.29 -29.27 -23.61
CA ILE A 52 22.29 -28.22 -23.84
C ILE A 52 23.64 -28.79 -24.30
N ARG A 53 24.08 -29.91 -23.71
CA ARG A 53 25.30 -30.60 -24.12
C ARG A 53 25.18 -31.24 -25.50
N GLU A 54 24.02 -31.83 -25.82
CA GLU A 54 23.74 -32.39 -27.16
C GLU A 54 23.79 -31.31 -28.26
N LEU A 55 23.46 -30.06 -27.92
CA LEU A 55 23.63 -28.90 -28.79
C LEU A 55 25.08 -28.37 -28.86
N ALA A 56 26.04 -29.08 -28.27
CA ALA A 56 27.47 -28.72 -28.19
C ALA A 56 27.74 -27.36 -27.53
N ILE A 57 26.86 -26.92 -26.63
CA ILE A 57 27.06 -25.70 -25.84
C ILE A 57 27.88 -26.07 -24.59
N PRO A 58 29.02 -25.40 -24.33
CA PRO A 58 29.88 -25.77 -23.22
C PRO A 58 29.26 -25.39 -21.87
N VAL A 59 29.31 -26.33 -20.92
CA VAL A 59 28.81 -26.19 -19.55
C VAL A 59 29.97 -26.19 -18.57
N TYR A 60 30.09 -25.14 -17.75
CA TYR A 60 31.13 -24.98 -16.73
C TYR A 60 30.51 -25.05 -15.33
N LYS A 61 30.78 -26.13 -14.60
CA LYS A 61 30.23 -26.42 -13.26
C LYS A 61 31.05 -25.78 -12.14
N GLY A 62 30.41 -25.52 -10.99
CA GLY A 62 31.03 -24.94 -9.80
C GLY A 62 31.45 -23.48 -9.94
N LEU A 63 31.01 -22.80 -11.01
CA LEU A 63 31.42 -21.43 -11.33
C LEU A 63 30.23 -20.48 -11.31
N THR A 64 30.52 -19.18 -11.21
CA THR A 64 29.56 -18.08 -11.33
C THR A 64 30.23 -16.85 -11.95
N ALA A 65 29.44 -15.83 -12.30
CA ALA A 65 29.97 -14.55 -12.77
C ALA A 65 30.64 -13.78 -11.61
N HIS A 66 31.87 -13.33 -11.83
CA HIS A 66 32.63 -12.47 -10.91
C HIS A 66 32.50 -11.00 -11.29
N ALA A 67 32.74 -10.68 -12.57
CA ALA A 67 32.72 -9.32 -13.07
C ALA A 67 32.14 -9.26 -14.48
N ALA A 68 31.40 -8.20 -14.79
CA ALA A 68 30.96 -7.87 -16.13
C ALA A 68 31.65 -6.58 -16.57
N HIS A 69 32.22 -6.58 -17.78
CA HIS A 69 32.99 -5.46 -18.32
C HIS A 69 32.21 -4.76 -19.43
N GLY A 70 32.45 -3.46 -19.57
CA GLY A 70 31.87 -2.62 -20.60
C GLY A 70 31.40 -1.28 -20.05
N ARG A 71 31.04 -0.34 -20.94
CA ARG A 71 30.65 1.03 -20.54
C ARG A 71 29.15 1.28 -20.63
N LYS A 72 28.58 1.17 -21.83
CA LYS A 72 27.13 1.39 -22.08
C LYS A 72 26.34 0.08 -22.21
N ARG A 73 27.06 -1.04 -22.36
CA ARG A 73 26.56 -2.41 -22.53
C ARG A 73 27.66 -3.36 -22.07
N ILE A 74 27.29 -4.61 -21.82
CA ILE A 74 28.25 -5.69 -21.55
C ILE A 74 29.06 -5.97 -22.82
N GLU A 75 30.36 -6.18 -22.63
CA GLU A 75 31.32 -6.55 -23.68
C GLU A 75 32.03 -7.87 -23.34
N SER A 76 32.24 -8.17 -22.05
CA SER A 76 32.71 -9.47 -21.59
C SER A 76 32.28 -9.77 -20.15
N VAL A 77 32.37 -11.03 -19.75
CA VAL A 77 32.09 -11.51 -18.39
C VAL A 77 33.20 -12.44 -17.94
N ASP A 78 33.74 -12.16 -16.76
CA ASP A 78 34.66 -13.04 -16.06
C ASP A 78 33.88 -13.98 -15.14
N VAL A 79 34.29 -15.25 -15.12
CA VAL A 79 33.69 -16.29 -14.29
C VAL A 79 34.74 -16.98 -13.44
N GLY A 80 34.36 -17.38 -12.24
CA GLY A 80 35.23 -18.04 -11.28
C GLY A 80 34.45 -18.82 -10.22
N PRO A 81 35.14 -19.33 -9.19
CA PRO A 81 34.52 -20.16 -8.16
C PRO A 81 33.47 -19.41 -7.35
N ILE A 82 32.38 -20.08 -6.99
CA ILE A 82 31.28 -19.48 -6.21
C ILE A 82 31.71 -19.01 -4.83
N THR A 83 32.74 -19.64 -4.28
CA THR A 83 33.35 -19.27 -2.99
C THR A 83 34.11 -17.95 -3.04
N GLY A 84 34.25 -17.34 -4.22
CA GLY A 84 35.14 -16.21 -4.45
C GLY A 84 36.57 -16.63 -4.80
N GLY A 85 37.44 -15.65 -5.00
CA GLY A 85 38.82 -15.82 -5.46
C GLY A 85 39.03 -15.35 -6.91
N ASP A 86 40.10 -15.84 -7.54
CA ASP A 86 40.47 -15.43 -8.89
C ASP A 86 39.48 -15.93 -9.95
N SER A 87 39.22 -15.08 -10.94
CA SER A 87 38.47 -15.47 -12.15
C SER A 87 39.28 -16.50 -12.94
N LEU A 88 38.62 -17.56 -13.39
CA LEU A 88 39.25 -18.67 -14.12
C LEU A 88 39.12 -18.53 -15.64
N LYS A 89 38.04 -17.88 -16.11
CA LYS A 89 37.73 -17.72 -17.53
C LYS A 89 37.09 -16.35 -17.78
N SER A 90 37.28 -15.85 -19.00
CA SER A 90 36.59 -14.65 -19.50
C SER A 90 35.93 -14.99 -20.83
N PHE A 91 34.75 -14.42 -21.06
CA PHE A 91 33.95 -14.64 -22.26
C PHE A 91 33.50 -13.31 -22.85
N ASP A 92 33.86 -13.05 -24.11
CA ASP A 92 33.34 -11.91 -24.86
C ASP A 92 31.86 -12.15 -25.18
N CYS A 93 30.98 -11.32 -24.61
CA CYS A 93 29.54 -11.46 -24.76
C CYS A 93 28.86 -10.10 -24.63
N ASP A 94 27.67 -9.97 -25.20
CA ASP A 94 26.88 -8.74 -25.13
C ASP A 94 25.54 -8.91 -24.41
N LEU A 95 25.35 -10.08 -23.78
CA LEU A 95 24.23 -10.42 -22.93
C LEU A 95 24.66 -11.44 -21.85
N LEU A 96 24.46 -11.06 -20.58
CA LEU A 96 24.56 -11.95 -19.43
C LEU A 96 23.16 -12.26 -18.91
N VAL A 97 22.82 -13.55 -18.81
CA VAL A 97 21.56 -14.01 -18.21
C VAL A 97 21.87 -14.65 -16.87
N MET A 98 21.20 -14.20 -15.80
CA MET A 98 21.37 -14.71 -14.44
C MET A 98 20.10 -15.43 -13.99
N ALA A 99 20.15 -16.76 -13.90
CA ALA A 99 19.10 -17.64 -13.41
C ALA A 99 19.52 -18.28 -12.07
N VAL A 100 19.68 -17.46 -11.02
CA VAL A 100 20.49 -17.81 -9.84
C VAL A 100 19.75 -17.77 -8.50
N GLY A 101 18.49 -18.20 -8.49
CA GLY A 101 17.66 -18.21 -7.30
C GLY A 101 16.19 -18.04 -7.63
N PHE A 102 15.34 -18.19 -6.61
CA PHE A 102 13.91 -18.00 -6.73
C PHE A 102 13.42 -17.05 -5.65
N LYS A 103 12.67 -16.01 -6.06
CA LYS A 103 12.13 -15.01 -5.13
C LYS A 103 10.61 -14.95 -5.19
N PRO A 104 9.92 -15.48 -4.18
CA PRO A 104 8.47 -15.39 -4.10
C PRO A 104 7.97 -13.94 -4.02
N GLN A 105 6.92 -13.61 -4.77
CA GLN A 105 6.26 -12.29 -4.71
C GLN A 105 5.29 -12.22 -3.53
N ILE A 106 5.83 -12.05 -2.33
CA ILE A 106 5.05 -12.10 -1.06
C ILE A 106 4.49 -10.74 -0.62
N ASN A 107 4.72 -9.66 -1.38
CA ASN A 107 4.42 -8.29 -0.94
C ASN A 107 2.97 -8.09 -0.45
N LEU A 108 1.98 -8.63 -1.16
CA LEU A 108 0.57 -8.51 -0.76
C LEU A 108 0.30 -9.31 0.53
N LEU A 109 0.86 -10.50 0.65
CA LEU A 109 0.73 -11.33 1.84
C LEU A 109 1.40 -10.66 3.06
N SER A 110 2.55 -10.01 2.85
CA SER A 110 3.28 -9.28 3.89
C SER A 110 2.56 -8.02 4.39
N MET A 111 1.53 -7.53 3.68
CA MET A 111 0.66 -6.46 4.19
C MET A 111 -0.38 -6.99 5.20
N GLY A 112 -0.48 -8.31 5.38
CA GLY A 112 -1.46 -9.01 6.24
C GLY A 112 -1.08 -9.13 7.72
N ASN A 113 -0.56 -8.07 8.35
CA ASN A 113 -0.15 -7.97 9.76
C ASN A 113 1.04 -8.80 10.24
N LYS A 114 1.44 -9.88 9.56
CA LYS A 114 2.57 -10.72 9.98
C LYS A 114 3.78 -10.54 9.05
N PRO A 115 5.00 -10.33 9.59
CA PRO A 115 6.20 -10.21 8.77
C PRO A 115 6.53 -11.56 8.14
N PRO A 116 7.09 -11.57 6.92
CA PRO A 116 7.60 -12.80 6.35
C PRO A 116 8.82 -13.29 7.13
N LYS A 117 8.99 -14.61 7.17
CA LYS A 117 10.09 -15.30 7.84
C LYS A 117 10.96 -16.03 6.83
N TRP A 118 12.24 -16.16 7.13
CA TRP A 118 13.17 -16.94 6.32
C TRP A 118 12.88 -18.45 6.49
N ASP A 119 12.70 -19.13 5.37
CA ASP A 119 12.59 -20.58 5.29
C ASP A 119 13.93 -21.12 4.81
N ALA A 120 14.76 -21.62 5.74
CA ALA A 120 16.10 -22.08 5.43
C ALA A 120 16.16 -23.37 4.62
N GLU A 121 15.11 -24.20 4.65
CA GLU A 121 15.05 -25.39 3.80
C GLU A 121 14.86 -24.98 2.34
N ARG A 122 13.94 -24.03 2.10
CA ARG A 122 13.58 -23.59 0.74
C ARG A 122 14.40 -22.41 0.23
N GLN A 123 15.22 -21.81 1.08
CA GLN A 123 16.03 -20.63 0.78
C GLN A 123 15.20 -19.43 0.28
N ILE A 124 14.05 -19.17 0.90
CA ILE A 124 13.13 -18.09 0.52
C ILE A 124 12.48 -17.42 1.72
N LEU A 125 11.95 -16.21 1.52
CA LEU A 125 11.05 -15.58 2.48
C LEU A 125 9.60 -16.05 2.26
N ARG A 126 8.91 -16.39 3.36
CA ARG A 126 7.51 -16.85 3.34
C ARG A 126 6.65 -16.15 4.36
N VAL A 127 5.37 -16.00 4.03
CA VAL A 127 4.33 -15.60 4.98
C VAL A 127 3.52 -16.84 5.31
N SER A 128 3.69 -17.37 6.52
CA SER A 128 3.01 -18.59 6.98
C SER A 128 1.68 -18.31 7.69
N GLU A 129 1.51 -17.10 8.21
CA GLU A 129 0.32 -16.68 8.95
C GLU A 129 -0.38 -15.58 8.15
N LEU A 130 -1.62 -15.85 7.74
CA LEU A 130 -2.45 -14.91 6.99
C LEU A 130 -3.66 -14.46 7.83
N PRO A 131 -4.18 -13.24 7.62
CA PRO A 131 -5.44 -12.82 8.23
C PRO A 131 -6.60 -13.75 7.86
N SER A 132 -7.62 -13.78 8.72
CA SER A 132 -8.86 -14.51 8.42
C SER A 132 -9.46 -14.07 7.08
N GLY A 133 -9.85 -15.03 6.24
CA GLY A 133 -10.39 -14.79 4.91
C GLY A 133 -9.34 -14.54 3.82
N VAL A 134 -8.05 -14.56 4.16
CA VAL A 134 -6.95 -14.47 3.19
C VAL A 134 -6.31 -15.83 3.01
N PHE A 135 -6.19 -16.27 1.76
CA PHE A 135 -5.62 -17.55 1.37
C PHE A 135 -4.49 -17.31 0.36
N SER A 136 -3.51 -18.21 0.35
CA SER A 136 -2.41 -18.19 -0.60
C SER A 136 -2.25 -19.54 -1.28
N ALA A 137 -1.71 -19.54 -2.49
CA ALA A 137 -1.40 -20.75 -3.23
C ALA A 137 -0.26 -20.50 -4.21
N GLY A 138 0.46 -21.56 -4.54
CA GLY A 138 1.45 -21.59 -5.59
C GLY A 138 2.82 -21.09 -5.14
N GLU A 139 3.48 -20.38 -6.04
CA GLU A 139 4.88 -20.00 -5.95
C GLU A 139 5.25 -19.08 -4.77
N VAL A 140 4.26 -18.47 -4.12
CA VAL A 140 4.44 -17.76 -2.85
C VAL A 140 4.95 -18.66 -1.71
N HIS A 141 4.85 -19.98 -1.88
CA HIS A 141 5.40 -20.99 -0.97
C HIS A 141 6.70 -21.64 -1.48
N GLY A 142 7.23 -21.17 -2.61
CA GLY A 142 8.41 -21.71 -3.31
C GLY A 142 8.06 -22.31 -4.67
N SER A 143 9.08 -22.43 -5.53
CA SER A 143 8.99 -23.07 -6.85
C SER A 143 8.44 -24.49 -6.72
N ALA A 144 7.61 -24.93 -7.66
CA ALA A 144 7.07 -26.29 -7.70
C ALA A 144 6.63 -26.69 -9.12
N GLY A 145 6.47 -27.99 -9.35
CA GLY A 145 5.88 -28.50 -10.58
C GLY A 145 4.41 -28.11 -10.74
N PHE A 146 3.93 -28.07 -11.99
CA PHE A 146 2.56 -27.66 -12.32
C PHE A 146 1.48 -28.42 -11.53
N GLU A 147 1.61 -29.75 -11.40
CA GLU A 147 0.60 -30.57 -10.69
C GLU A 147 0.40 -30.13 -9.24
N ARG A 148 1.50 -29.79 -8.55
CA ARG A 148 1.46 -29.32 -7.16
C ARG A 148 0.87 -27.91 -7.07
N LEU A 149 1.32 -26.99 -7.93
CA LEU A 149 0.78 -25.64 -8.00
C LEU A 149 -0.73 -25.65 -8.28
N TYR A 150 -1.18 -26.54 -9.17
CA TYR A 150 -2.60 -26.74 -9.49
C TYR A 150 -3.38 -27.27 -8.29
N ALA A 151 -2.87 -28.29 -7.60
CA ALA A 151 -3.50 -28.84 -6.40
C ALA A 151 -3.62 -27.81 -5.28
N GLU A 152 -2.56 -27.02 -5.03
CA GLU A 152 -2.57 -25.91 -4.06
C GLU A 152 -3.64 -24.88 -4.41
N GLY A 153 -3.68 -24.41 -5.67
CA GLY A 153 -4.68 -23.45 -6.11
C GLY A 153 -6.11 -23.97 -5.97
N PHE A 154 -6.32 -25.25 -6.32
CA PHE A 154 -7.61 -25.90 -6.20
C PHE A 154 -8.08 -26.03 -4.74
N HIS A 155 -7.19 -26.44 -3.82
CA HIS A 155 -7.51 -26.58 -2.40
C HIS A 155 -7.73 -25.22 -1.72
N SER A 156 -6.84 -24.25 -1.93
CA SER A 156 -6.99 -22.89 -1.38
C SER A 156 -8.27 -22.22 -1.89
N GLY A 157 -8.64 -22.44 -3.16
CA GLY A 157 -9.90 -21.93 -3.72
C GLY A 157 -11.15 -22.56 -3.09
N LYS A 158 -11.14 -23.88 -2.84
CA LYS A 158 -12.22 -24.57 -2.12
C LYS A 158 -12.34 -24.11 -0.67
N GLU A 159 -11.22 -23.89 0.00
CA GLU A 159 -11.18 -23.36 1.36
C GLU A 159 -11.77 -21.96 1.42
N ALA A 160 -11.33 -21.07 0.52
CA ALA A 160 -11.87 -19.72 0.38
C ALA A 160 -13.39 -19.73 0.17
N ALA A 161 -13.89 -20.52 -0.79
CA ALA A 161 -15.33 -20.62 -1.05
C ALA A 161 -16.11 -21.16 0.15
N SER A 162 -15.58 -22.19 0.82
CA SER A 162 -16.25 -22.80 1.96
C SER A 162 -16.23 -21.92 3.20
N SER A 163 -15.24 -21.04 3.36
CA SER A 163 -15.18 -20.09 4.48
C SER A 163 -16.37 -19.13 4.53
N LEU A 164 -17.03 -18.90 3.39
CA LEU A 164 -18.23 -18.06 3.26
C LEU A 164 -19.52 -18.78 3.64
N THR A 165 -19.62 -20.08 3.37
CA THR A 165 -20.87 -20.86 3.52
C THR A 165 -20.84 -21.85 4.68
N SER A 166 -19.67 -22.26 5.12
CA SER A 166 -19.44 -23.24 6.18
C SER A 166 -18.15 -22.90 6.94
N PRO A 167 -18.19 -21.83 7.77
CA PRO A 167 -17.03 -21.39 8.55
C PRO A 167 -16.45 -22.54 9.37
N GLY A 168 -15.13 -22.74 9.30
CA GLY A 168 -14.42 -23.81 10.01
C GLY A 168 -14.18 -25.09 9.22
N LYS A 169 -14.73 -25.23 8.00
CA LYS A 169 -14.37 -26.35 7.11
C LYS A 169 -13.00 -26.11 6.49
N VAL A 170 -12.01 -26.90 6.90
CA VAL A 170 -10.62 -26.83 6.43
C VAL A 170 -10.41 -27.78 5.25
N TYR A 171 -9.77 -27.28 4.18
CA TYR A 171 -9.24 -28.13 3.11
C TYR A 171 -7.73 -28.10 3.22
N PRO A 172 -7.06 -29.24 3.49
CA PRO A 172 -5.63 -29.23 3.72
C PRO A 172 -4.89 -28.80 2.45
N VAL A 173 -4.21 -27.67 2.53
CA VAL A 173 -3.28 -27.20 1.49
C VAL A 173 -1.88 -27.67 1.88
N GLN A 174 -1.36 -28.68 1.18
CA GLN A 174 0.02 -29.10 1.34
C GLN A 174 0.92 -28.23 0.48
N THR A 175 1.81 -27.49 1.13
CA THR A 175 2.75 -26.58 0.45
C THR A 175 4.19 -27.08 0.56
N GLU A 176 4.40 -28.39 0.75
CA GLU A 176 5.72 -29.01 0.81
C GLU A 176 6.44 -28.94 -0.54
N ARG A 177 7.78 -28.98 -0.53
CA ARG A 177 8.63 -28.93 -1.72
C ARG A 177 9.58 -30.11 -1.70
N THR A 178 9.75 -30.74 -2.85
CA THR A 178 10.76 -31.78 -3.07
C THR A 178 12.15 -31.16 -3.18
N ALA A 179 13.20 -31.97 -3.05
CA ALA A 179 14.58 -31.49 -3.15
C ALA A 179 14.86 -30.87 -4.52
N GLU A 180 14.25 -31.40 -5.58
CA GLU A 180 14.38 -30.95 -6.97
C GLU A 180 13.62 -29.63 -7.21
N GLU A 181 12.60 -29.34 -6.42
CA GLU A 181 11.81 -28.09 -6.47
C GLU A 181 12.48 -26.94 -5.70
N ILE A 182 13.46 -27.24 -4.83
CA ILE A 182 14.20 -26.24 -4.06
C ILE A 182 15.28 -25.63 -4.95
N ILE A 183 15.11 -24.34 -5.30
CA ILE A 183 16.09 -23.59 -6.06
C ILE A 183 17.05 -22.89 -5.10
N THR A 184 18.29 -23.37 -5.04
CA THR A 184 19.33 -22.74 -4.24
C THR A 184 19.66 -21.34 -4.80
N ALA A 185 19.54 -20.33 -3.95
CA ALA A 185 19.99 -18.99 -4.27
C ALA A 185 21.52 -18.92 -4.27
N LEU A 186 22.09 -18.23 -5.25
CA LEU A 186 23.51 -17.90 -5.22
C LEU A 186 23.84 -17.10 -3.93
N PRO A 187 25.01 -17.32 -3.30
CA PRO A 187 25.44 -16.53 -2.16
C PRO A 187 25.39 -15.03 -2.47
N ALA A 188 24.90 -14.22 -1.52
CA ALA A 188 24.76 -12.78 -1.70
C ALA A 188 26.08 -12.03 -1.47
N ASP A 189 27.08 -12.71 -0.92
CA ASP A 189 28.34 -12.20 -0.36
C ASP A 189 29.58 -12.69 -1.12
N ILE A 190 29.46 -12.96 -2.43
CA ILE A 190 30.62 -13.40 -3.22
C ILE A 190 31.70 -12.31 -3.21
N GLU A 191 32.86 -12.62 -2.62
CA GLU A 191 33.97 -11.69 -2.37
C GLU A 191 34.56 -11.09 -3.64
N SER A 192 34.40 -11.75 -4.80
CA SER A 192 34.95 -11.32 -6.09
C SER A 192 34.19 -10.17 -6.76
N GLY A 193 33.11 -9.64 -6.17
CA GLY A 193 32.30 -8.55 -6.74
C GLY A 193 32.94 -7.15 -6.68
N GLY A 194 34.08 -6.98 -6.00
CA GLY A 194 34.78 -5.70 -5.88
C GLY A 194 33.91 -4.57 -5.31
N THR A 195 34.25 -3.32 -5.62
CA THR A 195 33.52 -2.13 -5.13
C THR A 195 32.21 -1.85 -5.88
N HIS A 196 31.95 -2.54 -7.00
CA HIS A 196 30.76 -2.33 -7.84
C HIS A 196 29.71 -3.45 -7.66
N HIS A 197 29.73 -4.10 -6.51
CA HIS A 197 28.74 -5.11 -6.14
C HIS A 197 27.43 -4.43 -5.70
N PHE A 198 26.54 -4.16 -6.64
CA PHE A 198 25.24 -3.52 -6.35
C PHE A 198 24.26 -4.44 -5.63
N ILE A 199 23.87 -4.06 -4.42
CA ILE A 199 22.77 -4.70 -3.69
C ILE A 199 21.42 -4.08 -4.04
N CYS A 200 21.36 -2.77 -4.29
CA CYS A 200 20.14 -2.05 -4.66
C CYS A 200 20.35 -1.24 -5.95
N LYS A 201 20.19 -1.90 -7.10
CA LYS A 201 20.41 -1.32 -8.44
C LYS A 201 19.60 -0.06 -8.75
N CYS A 202 18.45 0.15 -8.11
CA CYS A 202 17.61 1.33 -8.39
C CYS A 202 18.00 2.57 -7.59
N MET A 203 18.81 2.39 -6.56
CA MET A 203 19.31 3.45 -5.68
C MET A 203 20.84 3.53 -5.70
N ASP A 204 21.48 2.78 -6.61
CA ASP A 204 22.94 2.64 -6.75
C ASP A 204 23.67 2.27 -5.44
N VAL A 205 23.01 1.56 -4.53
CA VAL A 205 23.64 1.12 -3.28
C VAL A 205 24.44 -0.16 -3.50
N THR A 206 25.72 -0.11 -3.15
CA THR A 206 26.68 -1.22 -3.21
C THR A 206 26.80 -1.97 -1.89
N ARG A 207 27.39 -3.17 -1.93
CA ARG A 207 27.71 -3.97 -0.75
C ARG A 207 28.67 -3.24 0.20
N THR A 208 29.67 -2.54 -0.36
CA THR A 208 30.66 -1.77 0.41
C THR A 208 30.01 -0.62 1.16
N GLU A 209 29.09 0.13 0.53
CA GLU A 209 28.37 1.22 1.19
C GLU A 209 27.42 0.71 2.28
N ALA A 210 26.79 -0.45 2.07
CA ALA A 210 25.97 -1.07 3.10
C ALA A 210 26.81 -1.54 4.29
N GLN A 211 28.00 -2.12 4.06
CA GLN A 211 28.91 -2.50 5.14
C GLN A 211 29.36 -1.27 5.93
N ALA A 212 29.79 -0.20 5.25
CA ALA A 212 30.18 1.04 5.90
C ALA A 212 29.05 1.62 6.75
N SER A 213 27.81 1.55 6.27
CA SER A 213 26.62 1.97 7.04
C SER A 213 26.44 1.14 8.31
N ILE A 214 26.66 -0.18 8.25
CA ILE A 214 26.59 -1.06 9.42
C ILE A 214 27.71 -0.73 10.40
N ASP A 215 28.93 -0.51 9.91
CA ASP A 215 30.10 -0.14 10.72
C ASP A 215 29.93 1.20 11.43
N GLU A 216 29.16 2.12 10.85
CA GLU A 216 28.74 3.40 11.47
C GLU A 216 27.64 3.23 12.54
N GLY A 217 27.11 2.02 12.72
CA GLY A 217 26.10 1.69 13.74
C GLY A 217 24.67 1.55 13.21
N TYR A 218 24.45 1.58 11.89
CA TYR A 218 23.13 1.30 11.29
C TYR A 218 22.93 -0.21 11.07
N ASP A 219 23.03 -0.98 12.14
CA ASP A 219 23.03 -2.46 12.18
C ASP A 219 21.62 -3.09 12.22
N GLN A 220 20.56 -2.29 12.10
CA GLN A 220 19.18 -2.79 12.00
C GLN A 220 18.67 -2.57 10.58
N VAL A 221 18.01 -3.55 9.98
CA VAL A 221 17.55 -3.47 8.57
C VAL A 221 16.74 -2.21 8.25
N GLU A 222 15.95 -1.73 9.22
CA GLU A 222 15.14 -0.51 9.09
C GLU A 222 15.99 0.77 9.20
N SER A 223 17.02 0.80 10.04
CA SER A 223 17.94 1.95 10.13
C SER A 223 18.88 1.98 8.92
N LEU A 224 19.42 0.83 8.53
CA LEU A 224 20.22 0.63 7.32
C LEU A 224 19.48 1.12 6.07
N LYS A 225 18.20 0.76 5.93
CA LYS A 225 17.34 1.26 4.84
C LYS A 225 17.21 2.78 4.83
N ARG A 226 16.98 3.40 5.99
CA ARG A 226 16.79 4.86 6.09
C ARG A 226 18.08 5.62 5.79
N TYR A 227 19.21 5.07 6.22
CA TYR A 227 20.52 5.70 6.04
C TYR A 227 21.03 5.55 4.60
N SER A 228 21.07 4.32 4.09
CA SER A 228 21.60 4.01 2.75
C SER A 228 20.60 4.27 1.61
N SER A 229 19.32 4.51 1.92
CA SER A 229 18.20 4.56 0.97
C SER A 229 17.87 3.25 0.24
N MET A 230 18.51 2.12 0.60
CA MET A 230 18.27 0.85 -0.08
C MET A 230 16.79 0.40 0.02
N GLY A 231 16.26 -0.11 -1.10
CA GLY A 231 14.87 -0.54 -1.18
C GLY A 231 13.84 0.60 -1.21
N MET A 232 14.26 1.87 -1.20
CA MET A 232 13.36 3.03 -1.29
C MET A 232 13.09 3.50 -2.73
N GLY A 233 13.78 2.92 -3.72
CA GLY A 233 13.59 3.26 -5.13
C GLY A 233 12.26 2.78 -5.72
N PRO A 234 12.04 2.97 -7.03
CA PRO A 234 10.78 2.66 -7.70
C PRO A 234 10.32 1.20 -7.56
N CYS A 235 11.27 0.26 -7.39
CA CYS A 235 10.95 -1.15 -7.18
C CYS A 235 10.49 -1.48 -5.75
N GLN A 236 10.60 -0.53 -4.81
CA GLN A 236 10.26 -0.70 -3.38
C GLN A 236 10.91 -1.96 -2.76
N GLY A 237 12.16 -2.22 -3.14
CA GLY A 237 12.94 -3.33 -2.63
C GLY A 237 12.55 -4.72 -3.14
N LYS A 238 11.61 -4.83 -4.09
CA LYS A 238 11.22 -6.11 -4.70
C LYS A 238 12.38 -6.86 -5.35
N ALA A 239 13.42 -6.16 -5.81
CA ALA A 239 14.63 -6.80 -6.33
C ALA A 239 15.62 -7.18 -5.21
N CYS A 240 15.79 -6.33 -4.19
CA CYS A 240 16.95 -6.41 -3.28
C CYS A 240 16.64 -6.83 -1.83
N HIS A 241 15.40 -6.70 -1.34
CA HIS A 241 15.08 -6.84 0.10
C HIS A 241 15.55 -8.16 0.73
N GLU A 242 15.48 -9.26 -0.01
CA GLU A 242 15.89 -10.57 0.51
C GLU A 242 17.42 -10.66 0.64
N ALA A 243 18.16 -10.31 -0.41
CA ALA A 243 19.62 -10.26 -0.39
C ALA A 243 20.10 -9.30 0.70
N VAL A 244 19.48 -8.13 0.82
CA VAL A 244 19.74 -7.15 1.88
C VAL A 244 19.53 -7.74 3.27
N ALA A 245 18.39 -8.39 3.52
CA ALA A 245 18.10 -8.94 4.85
C ALA A 245 19.09 -10.05 5.24
N ARG A 246 19.51 -10.88 4.27
CA ARG A 246 20.53 -11.92 4.48
C ARG A 246 21.91 -11.32 4.77
N LEU A 247 22.33 -10.34 3.98
CA LEU A 247 23.61 -9.65 4.15
C LEU A 247 23.65 -8.90 5.49
N ALA A 248 22.61 -8.13 5.81
CA ALA A 248 22.52 -7.45 7.08
C ALA A 248 22.59 -8.44 8.25
N ALA A 249 21.86 -9.56 8.21
CA ALA A 249 21.95 -10.58 9.25
C ALA A 249 23.36 -11.17 9.38
N GLN A 250 24.05 -11.46 8.27
CA GLN A 250 25.43 -11.94 8.27
C GLN A 250 26.39 -10.93 8.92
N ASP A 251 26.30 -9.66 8.53
CA ASP A 251 27.23 -8.60 8.95
C ASP A 251 27.08 -8.21 10.42
N THR A 252 25.87 -8.34 10.96
CA THR A 252 25.56 -8.00 12.34
C THR A 252 25.70 -9.20 13.29
N GLY A 253 26.21 -10.33 12.78
CA GLY A 253 26.40 -11.55 13.56
C GLY A 253 25.10 -12.24 14.00
N LEU A 254 23.97 -11.91 13.36
CA LEU A 254 22.69 -12.58 13.61
C LEU A 254 22.64 -13.92 12.88
N SER A 255 21.78 -14.83 13.35
CA SER A 255 21.53 -16.06 12.60
C SER A 255 20.91 -15.72 11.24
N LYS A 256 21.23 -16.50 10.20
CA LYS A 256 20.55 -16.38 8.89
C LYS A 256 19.03 -16.55 9.01
N LEU A 257 18.56 -17.26 10.05
CA LEU A 257 17.14 -17.42 10.38
C LEU A 257 16.49 -16.14 10.91
N ASP A 258 17.29 -15.22 11.47
CA ASP A 258 16.85 -13.94 12.02
C ASP A 258 16.88 -12.82 10.96
N ALA A 259 17.03 -13.17 9.68
CA ALA A 259 16.97 -12.22 8.58
C ALA A 259 15.56 -11.61 8.49
N VAL A 260 15.43 -10.36 8.96
CA VAL A 260 14.19 -9.59 8.90
C VAL A 260 14.20 -8.68 7.68
N VAL A 261 13.12 -8.68 6.90
CA VAL A 261 12.93 -7.68 5.84
C VAL A 261 12.23 -6.44 6.36
N THR A 262 12.44 -5.33 5.64
CA THR A 262 11.72 -4.09 5.95
C THR A 262 10.23 -4.22 5.68
N THR A 263 9.45 -3.40 6.39
CA THR A 263 7.99 -3.43 6.31
C THR A 263 7.51 -3.12 4.89
N VAL A 264 6.67 -3.99 4.33
CA VAL A 264 6.01 -3.77 3.03
C VAL A 264 4.74 -2.94 3.25
N ARG A 265 4.51 -1.92 2.40
CA ARG A 265 3.38 -0.98 2.51
C ARG A 265 2.62 -0.85 1.19
N PRO A 266 1.31 -0.57 1.21
CA PRO A 266 0.59 -0.14 0.02
C PRO A 266 1.15 1.18 -0.55
N PRO A 267 1.03 1.41 -1.87
CA PRO A 267 0.48 0.49 -2.88
C PRO A 267 1.52 -0.55 -3.35
N PHE A 268 1.07 -1.71 -3.84
CA PHE A 268 1.98 -2.74 -4.37
C PHE A 268 2.82 -2.23 -5.55
N THR A 269 2.24 -1.39 -6.41
CA THR A 269 2.93 -0.67 -7.49
C THR A 269 2.49 0.79 -7.47
N GLY A 270 3.29 1.69 -8.04
CA GLY A 270 2.93 3.10 -8.12
C GLY A 270 1.58 3.31 -8.79
N ALA A 271 0.72 4.11 -8.16
CA ALA A 271 -0.56 4.54 -8.70
C ALA A 271 -0.52 6.04 -8.98
N THR A 272 -1.15 6.49 -10.06
CA THR A 272 -1.22 7.92 -10.36
C THR A 272 -2.19 8.61 -9.42
N PHE A 273 -1.89 9.86 -9.03
CA PHE A 273 -2.79 10.62 -8.17
C PHE A 273 -4.15 10.87 -8.84
N GLY A 274 -4.20 10.99 -10.17
CA GLY A 274 -5.46 11.10 -10.92
C GLY A 274 -6.36 9.87 -10.78
N LEU A 275 -5.78 8.66 -10.74
CA LEU A 275 -6.54 7.44 -10.46
C LEU A 275 -7.10 7.44 -9.04
N LEU A 276 -6.28 7.85 -8.05
CA LEU A 276 -6.68 7.92 -6.64
C LEU A 276 -7.71 9.03 -6.36
N ALA A 277 -7.67 10.12 -7.11
CA ALA A 277 -8.64 11.22 -7.00
C ALA A 277 -10.05 10.83 -7.49
N GLY A 278 -10.17 9.77 -8.28
CA GLY A 278 -11.44 9.29 -8.79
C GLY A 278 -12.16 10.31 -9.70
N ARG A 279 -13.50 10.29 -9.67
CA ARG A 279 -14.34 11.19 -10.48
C ARG A 279 -14.95 12.30 -9.64
N ALA A 280 -14.10 13.18 -9.11
CA ALA A 280 -14.51 14.33 -8.32
C ALA A 280 -14.34 15.62 -9.16
N PRO A 281 -15.37 16.09 -9.89
CA PRO A 281 -15.30 17.39 -10.59
C PRO A 281 -15.12 18.57 -9.62
N HIS A 282 -15.46 18.36 -8.35
CA HIS A 282 -15.25 19.29 -7.24
C HIS A 282 -14.67 18.55 -6.04
N LEU A 283 -13.82 19.24 -5.27
CA LEU A 283 -13.20 18.69 -4.04
C LEU A 283 -14.25 18.30 -2.98
N SER A 284 -15.41 18.96 -2.97
CA SER A 284 -16.51 18.70 -2.06
C SER A 284 -17.88 18.98 -2.71
N PRO A 285 -18.98 18.43 -2.16
CA PRO A 285 -20.33 18.79 -2.59
C PRO A 285 -20.59 20.30 -2.49
N ILE A 286 -21.32 20.84 -3.47
CA ILE A 286 -21.76 22.23 -3.49
C ILE A 286 -23.27 22.26 -3.20
N ARG A 287 -23.67 22.94 -2.13
CA ARG A 287 -25.06 23.11 -1.69
C ARG A 287 -25.58 24.46 -2.12
N ARG A 288 -26.83 24.47 -2.60
CA ARG A 288 -27.51 25.63 -3.18
C ARG A 288 -28.89 25.77 -2.56
N THR A 289 -29.29 26.99 -2.21
CA THR A 289 -30.64 27.24 -1.66
C THR A 289 -31.66 27.17 -2.79
N PRO A 290 -32.98 27.04 -2.50
CA PRO A 290 -34.02 27.14 -3.52
C PRO A 290 -33.98 28.46 -4.31
N LEU A 291 -33.42 29.53 -3.72
CA LEU A 291 -33.28 30.86 -4.34
C LEU A 291 -31.99 31.04 -5.16
N HIS A 292 -31.16 30.00 -5.30
CA HIS A 292 -29.83 30.12 -5.90
C HIS A 292 -29.82 30.72 -7.31
N HIS A 293 -30.76 30.33 -8.17
CA HIS A 293 -30.84 30.88 -9.53
C HIS A 293 -31.30 32.35 -9.51
N CYS A 294 -32.23 32.71 -8.63
CA CYS A 294 -32.63 34.10 -8.45
C CYS A 294 -31.44 34.97 -8.03
N HIS A 295 -30.56 34.45 -7.16
CA HIS A 295 -29.34 35.16 -6.78
C HIS A 295 -28.41 35.37 -7.98
N ILE A 296 -28.25 34.35 -8.84
CA ILE A 296 -27.46 34.47 -10.08
C ILE A 296 -28.04 35.56 -11.00
N ASP A 297 -29.36 35.54 -11.23
CA ASP A 297 -30.04 36.49 -12.11
C ASP A 297 -29.90 37.94 -11.62
N LEU A 298 -29.77 38.13 -10.30
CA LEU A 298 -29.53 39.43 -9.66
C LEU A 298 -28.05 39.84 -9.60
N GLY A 299 -27.14 39.07 -10.20
CA GLY A 299 -25.72 39.40 -10.25
C GLY A 299 -24.97 39.22 -8.92
N VAL A 300 -25.43 38.28 -8.07
CA VAL A 300 -24.83 38.05 -6.75
C VAL A 300 -23.34 37.70 -6.83
N LYS A 301 -22.57 38.22 -5.88
CA LYS A 301 -21.27 37.66 -5.50
C LYS A 301 -21.51 36.58 -4.45
N PHE A 302 -21.08 35.34 -4.72
CA PHE A 302 -21.20 34.25 -3.76
C PHE A 302 -19.99 34.18 -2.81
N LEU A 303 -20.25 33.83 -1.55
CA LEU A 303 -19.24 33.33 -0.60
C LEU A 303 -19.42 31.83 -0.37
N ASP A 304 -18.32 31.16 -0.05
CA ASP A 304 -18.30 29.76 0.38
C ASP A 304 -18.45 29.65 1.90
N ALA A 305 -19.65 29.27 2.35
CA ALA A 305 -19.94 28.98 3.76
C ALA A 305 -19.97 27.48 3.99
N GLY A 306 -18.80 26.89 4.22
CA GLY A 306 -18.64 25.44 4.21
C GLY A 306 -18.97 24.90 2.82
N GLN A 307 -19.96 24.01 2.73
CA GLN A 307 -20.44 23.48 1.45
C GLN A 307 -21.47 24.37 0.75
N TRP A 308 -22.00 25.41 1.40
CA TRP A 308 -23.04 26.26 0.82
C TRP A 308 -22.45 27.42 0.03
N LYS A 309 -22.99 27.65 -1.18
CA LYS A 309 -22.82 28.92 -1.90
C LYS A 309 -23.88 29.91 -1.41
N ARG A 310 -23.45 30.93 -0.67
CA ARG A 310 -24.34 31.96 -0.10
C ARG A 310 -24.17 33.32 -0.77
N PRO A 311 -25.24 34.11 -0.89
CA PRO A 311 -25.10 35.53 -1.23
C PRO A 311 -24.16 36.23 -0.25
N ASP A 312 -23.09 36.82 -0.77
CA ASP A 312 -22.20 37.74 -0.05
C ASP A 312 -22.74 39.16 -0.17
N SER A 313 -22.94 39.60 -1.42
CA SER A 313 -23.43 40.93 -1.78
C SER A 313 -23.94 40.92 -3.22
N TYR A 314 -24.81 41.88 -3.56
CA TYR A 314 -25.29 42.14 -4.92
C TYR A 314 -24.70 43.44 -5.50
N THR A 315 -24.26 44.34 -4.63
CA THR A 315 -23.62 45.63 -4.93
C THR A 315 -22.52 45.91 -3.90
N ASP A 316 -22.32 47.17 -3.50
CA ASP A 316 -21.38 47.51 -2.42
C ASP A 316 -22.02 47.24 -1.05
N PRO A 317 -21.37 46.45 -0.16
CA PRO A 317 -21.94 46.10 1.15
C PRO A 317 -22.25 47.28 2.07
N GLN A 318 -21.52 48.40 1.97
CA GLN A 318 -21.81 49.58 2.79
C GLN A 318 -23.09 50.27 2.30
N ILE A 319 -23.27 50.35 0.98
CA ILE A 319 -24.50 50.85 0.38
C ILE A 319 -25.69 49.94 0.76
N GLU A 320 -25.55 48.62 0.66
CA GLU A 320 -26.59 47.66 1.06
C GLU A 320 -26.98 47.80 2.53
N ALA A 321 -26.01 47.98 3.42
CA ALA A 321 -26.27 48.23 4.84
C ALA A 321 -27.06 49.53 5.06
N GLY A 322 -26.80 50.58 4.27
CA GLY A 322 -27.60 51.80 4.25
C GLY A 322 -29.05 51.52 3.87
N PHE A 323 -29.30 50.79 2.79
CA PHE A 323 -30.66 50.41 2.37
C PHE A 323 -31.43 49.63 3.44
N VAL A 324 -30.76 48.74 4.18
CA VAL A 324 -31.37 47.99 5.28
C VAL A 324 -31.75 48.90 6.46
N ARG A 325 -30.88 49.86 6.81
CA ARG A 325 -31.08 50.74 7.97
C ARG A 325 -32.12 51.82 7.72
N ASP A 326 -32.09 52.41 6.53
CA ASP A 326 -32.92 53.56 6.18
C ASP A 326 -34.18 53.15 5.39
N GLY A 327 -34.34 51.85 5.14
CA GLY A 327 -35.45 51.31 4.34
C GLY A 327 -35.77 49.85 4.67
N LEU A 328 -35.64 48.98 3.68
CA LEU A 328 -35.98 47.57 3.77
C LEU A 328 -34.88 46.74 3.11
N GLY A 329 -34.51 45.63 3.75
CA GLY A 329 -33.63 44.62 3.17
C GLY A 329 -34.21 43.22 3.29
N MET A 330 -33.77 42.34 2.38
CA MET A 330 -34.11 40.92 2.38
C MET A 330 -32.83 40.09 2.34
N ILE A 331 -32.78 39.02 3.13
CA ILE A 331 -31.62 38.12 3.22
C ILE A 331 -32.06 36.67 3.13
N ASP A 332 -31.33 35.87 2.34
CA ASP A 332 -31.50 34.42 2.31
C ASP A 332 -30.77 33.76 3.49
N VAL A 333 -31.55 33.42 4.53
CA VAL A 333 -31.10 32.69 5.73
C VAL A 333 -31.45 31.20 5.68
N SER A 334 -31.81 30.67 4.52
CA SER A 334 -32.23 29.27 4.34
C SER A 334 -31.16 28.27 4.77
N THR A 335 -29.88 28.68 4.68
CA THR A 335 -28.70 27.88 5.01
C THR A 335 -28.51 27.62 6.50
N LEU A 336 -29.14 28.39 7.39
CA LEU A 336 -29.08 28.14 8.83
C LEU A 336 -29.63 26.75 9.18
N GLY A 337 -29.02 26.09 10.15
CA GLY A 337 -29.54 24.83 10.63
C GLY A 337 -30.82 25.01 11.46
N LYS A 338 -31.72 24.04 11.32
CA LYS A 338 -33.06 24.04 11.91
C LYS A 338 -33.29 22.66 12.51
N ILE A 339 -33.67 22.60 13.78
CA ILE A 339 -33.94 21.35 14.50
C ILE A 339 -35.23 21.52 15.29
N GLU A 340 -36.19 20.63 15.03
CA GLU A 340 -37.43 20.52 15.80
C GLU A 340 -37.23 19.55 16.97
N ILE A 341 -37.57 20.00 18.17
CA ILE A 341 -37.48 19.26 19.43
C ILE A 341 -38.90 19.12 19.99
N SER A 342 -39.42 17.90 19.98
CA SER A 342 -40.78 17.57 20.41
C SER A 342 -40.78 16.40 21.40
N GLY A 343 -41.73 16.39 22.33
CA GLY A 343 -41.94 15.29 23.27
C GLY A 343 -42.16 15.77 24.70
N PRO A 344 -42.59 14.87 25.61
CA PRO A 344 -42.92 15.23 27.00
C PRO A 344 -41.73 15.78 27.78
N GLU A 345 -40.51 15.40 27.40
CA GLU A 345 -39.26 15.75 28.08
C GLU A 345 -38.47 16.88 27.40
N ALA A 346 -39.05 17.55 26.39
CA ALA A 346 -38.37 18.58 25.61
C ALA A 346 -37.82 19.73 26.48
N ILE A 347 -38.55 20.15 27.52
CA ILE A 347 -38.09 21.19 28.45
C ILE A 347 -36.87 20.73 29.26
N LYS A 348 -36.90 19.51 29.80
CA LYS A 348 -35.76 18.98 30.57
C LYS A 348 -34.52 18.87 29.68
N PHE A 349 -34.72 18.47 28.43
CA PHE A 349 -33.65 18.42 27.44
C PHE A 349 -33.05 19.79 27.12
N LEU A 350 -33.88 20.82 26.93
CA LEU A 350 -33.40 22.19 26.72
C LEU A 350 -32.62 22.72 27.93
N HIS A 351 -33.05 22.41 29.16
CA HIS A 351 -32.33 22.78 30.38
C HIS A 351 -31.00 22.07 30.56
N PHE A 352 -30.90 20.83 30.08
CA PHE A 352 -29.64 20.09 30.08
C PHE A 352 -28.63 20.71 29.10
N LEU A 353 -29.10 21.07 27.91
CA LEU A 353 -28.24 21.51 26.81
C LEU A 353 -27.86 22.99 26.86
N LEU A 354 -28.77 23.84 27.34
CA LEU A 354 -28.68 25.28 27.17
C LEU A 354 -28.69 25.99 28.52
N PRO A 355 -27.78 26.94 28.76
CA PRO A 355 -27.83 27.79 29.94
C PRO A 355 -29.06 28.71 29.85
N GLY A 356 -30.14 28.38 30.57
CA GLY A 356 -31.35 29.21 30.59
C GLY A 356 -32.56 28.55 31.24
N LYS A 357 -33.62 29.34 31.46
CA LYS A 357 -34.91 28.86 31.99
C LYS A 357 -35.97 28.80 30.88
N TYR A 358 -36.28 27.60 30.40
CA TYR A 358 -37.25 27.35 29.31
C TYR A 358 -38.66 26.93 29.76
N ALA A 359 -38.86 26.54 31.02
CA ALA A 359 -40.16 26.04 31.51
C ALA A 359 -41.33 27.06 31.41
N LYS A 360 -41.04 28.36 31.43
CA LYS A 360 -42.04 29.45 31.27
C LYS A 360 -41.99 30.09 29.88
N PHE A 361 -41.39 29.43 28.90
CA PHE A 361 -41.29 29.98 27.56
C PHE A 361 -42.64 29.81 26.85
N GLU A 362 -43.37 30.90 26.64
CA GLU A 362 -44.74 30.87 26.09
C GLU A 362 -44.76 30.48 24.60
N LEU A 363 -45.87 29.87 24.16
CA LEU A 363 -46.11 29.54 22.76
C LEU A 363 -46.05 30.81 21.87
N GLY A 364 -45.48 30.68 20.67
CA GLY A 364 -45.34 31.78 19.71
C GLY A 364 -44.19 32.75 20.00
N ARG A 365 -43.46 32.56 21.11
CA ARG A 365 -42.29 33.39 21.45
C ARG A 365 -41.01 32.84 20.86
N THR A 366 -40.05 33.73 20.62
CA THR A 366 -38.68 33.41 20.19
C THR A 366 -37.67 34.02 21.15
N ARG A 367 -36.60 33.29 21.49
CA ARG A 367 -35.55 33.72 22.40
C ARG A 367 -34.16 33.34 21.86
N TYR A 368 -33.18 34.20 22.05
CA TYR A 368 -31.77 33.88 21.81
C TYR A 368 -31.17 33.00 22.93
N SER A 369 -30.39 32.00 22.57
CA SER A 369 -29.65 31.11 23.46
C SER A 369 -28.27 30.82 22.91
N ILE A 370 -27.36 30.50 23.81
CA ILE A 370 -26.08 29.90 23.50
C ILE A 370 -26.10 28.41 23.85
N MET A 371 -25.17 27.66 23.30
CA MET A 371 -24.84 26.28 23.65
C MET A 371 -23.36 26.26 24.05
N ILE A 372 -23.06 25.61 25.17
CA ILE A 372 -21.70 25.50 25.70
C ILE A 372 -21.26 24.04 25.69
N GLY A 373 -19.97 23.80 25.42
CA GLY A 373 -19.36 22.49 25.62
C GLY A 373 -19.24 22.14 27.09
N GLU A 374 -18.87 20.89 27.39
CA GLU A 374 -18.61 20.42 28.76
C GLU A 374 -17.43 21.17 29.42
N ASP A 375 -16.53 21.71 28.62
CA ASP A 375 -15.42 22.59 29.02
C ASP A 375 -15.85 24.03 29.33
N GLY A 376 -17.14 24.35 29.18
CA GLY A 376 -17.69 25.68 29.40
C GLY A 376 -17.44 26.67 28.26
N ILE A 377 -16.87 26.23 27.13
CA ILE A 377 -16.59 27.09 25.98
C ILE A 377 -17.85 27.21 25.10
N LEU A 378 -18.11 28.41 24.58
CA LEU A 378 -19.19 28.65 23.61
C LEU A 378 -19.00 27.72 22.40
N PHE A 379 -19.97 26.85 22.19
CA PHE A 379 -19.98 25.90 21.10
C PHE A 379 -20.81 26.41 19.92
N GLU A 380 -22.01 26.92 20.20
CA GLU A 380 -22.97 27.43 19.20
C GLU A 380 -23.89 28.48 19.79
N ASP A 381 -24.62 29.21 18.94
CA ASP A 381 -25.62 30.19 19.34
C ASP A 381 -26.77 30.31 18.33
N GLY A 382 -27.85 30.93 18.79
CA GLY A 382 -28.93 31.41 17.93
C GLY A 382 -30.27 31.44 18.64
N THR A 383 -31.35 31.28 17.89
CA THR A 383 -32.72 31.48 18.38
C THR A 383 -33.47 30.18 18.62
N ILE A 384 -34.43 30.20 19.54
CA ILE A 384 -35.34 29.10 19.84
C ILE A 384 -36.74 29.67 19.83
N SER A 385 -37.62 29.05 19.05
CA SER A 385 -39.02 29.43 18.92
C SER A 385 -39.90 28.33 19.50
N HIS A 386 -40.84 28.71 20.37
CA HIS A 386 -41.85 27.79 20.87
C HIS A 386 -43.02 27.76 19.89
N ILE A 387 -43.28 26.59 19.30
CA ILE A 387 -44.33 26.36 18.29
C ILE A 387 -45.32 25.30 18.78
N GLU A 388 -46.45 25.14 18.11
CA GLU A 388 -47.53 24.24 18.58
C GLU A 388 -47.09 22.78 18.75
N ARG A 389 -46.10 22.36 17.95
CA ARG A 389 -45.57 20.99 17.93
C ARG A 389 -44.42 20.76 18.91
N GLY A 390 -43.99 21.78 19.66
CA GLY A 390 -42.84 21.73 20.56
C GLY A 390 -41.91 22.92 20.38
N PHE A 391 -40.60 22.72 20.54
CA PHE A 391 -39.61 23.79 20.36
C PHE A 391 -38.90 23.62 19.03
N THR A 392 -38.87 24.64 18.20
CA THR A 392 -37.94 24.69 17.08
C THR A 392 -36.74 25.49 17.51
N THR A 393 -35.57 24.88 17.44
CA THR A 393 -34.32 25.60 17.58
C THR A 393 -33.86 26.03 16.18
N LEU A 394 -33.53 27.30 16.05
CA LEU A 394 -32.80 27.95 14.98
C LEU A 394 -31.42 28.45 15.50
N PRO A 395 -30.41 27.60 15.73
CA PRO A 395 -29.09 28.13 16.04
C PRO A 395 -27.97 27.26 15.47
N LEU A 396 -27.56 27.49 14.22
CA LEU A 396 -26.36 26.82 13.70
C LEU A 396 -25.63 27.74 12.74
N LEU A 397 -24.43 28.18 13.11
CA LEU A 397 -23.43 28.57 12.13
C LEU A 397 -23.39 27.46 11.05
N GLN A 398 -23.42 27.85 9.78
CA GLN A 398 -23.75 26.93 8.68
C GLN A 398 -22.83 25.70 8.57
N GLY A 399 -21.59 25.83 9.06
CA GLY A 399 -20.60 24.76 9.05
C GLY A 399 -20.82 23.66 10.10
N THR A 400 -21.68 23.87 11.11
CA THR A 400 -21.74 23.01 12.30
C THR A 400 -23.04 22.25 12.44
N ARG A 401 -24.02 22.37 11.53
CA ARG A 401 -25.32 21.65 11.65
C ARG A 401 -25.17 20.17 11.96
N THR A 402 -24.32 19.47 11.22
CA THR A 402 -24.07 18.05 11.41
C THR A 402 -23.34 17.77 12.73
N ARG A 403 -22.46 18.68 13.17
CA ARG A 403 -21.71 18.60 14.42
C ARG A 403 -22.62 18.79 15.63
N SER A 404 -23.55 19.74 15.57
CA SER A 404 -24.54 19.93 16.62
C SER A 404 -25.52 18.78 16.66
N ILE A 405 -26.02 18.28 15.51
CA ILE A 405 -26.83 17.03 15.49
C ILE A 405 -26.05 15.86 16.10
N HIS A 406 -24.75 15.74 15.83
CA HIS A 406 -23.90 14.74 16.49
C HIS A 406 -23.68 15.00 17.98
N PHE A 407 -23.67 16.24 18.45
CA PHE A 407 -23.63 16.57 19.87
C PHE A 407 -24.95 16.22 20.56
N PHE A 408 -26.08 16.61 19.95
CA PHE A 408 -27.44 16.22 20.34
C PHE A 408 -27.59 14.69 20.41
N ASN A 409 -27.06 13.96 19.43
CA ASN A 409 -27.09 12.48 19.37
C ASN A 409 -25.97 11.82 20.20
N GLY A 410 -24.86 12.51 20.44
CA GLY A 410 -23.64 12.02 21.10
C GLY A 410 -23.70 12.11 22.61
N GLY A 411 -24.58 12.96 23.17
CA GLY A 411 -25.06 12.92 24.56
C GLY A 411 -25.89 11.67 24.88
N CYS A 412 -25.55 10.53 24.28
CA CYS A 412 -26.23 9.25 24.27
C CYS A 412 -26.17 8.49 25.60
N TRP A 413 -26.26 9.18 26.72
CA TRP A 413 -26.76 8.61 27.98
C TRP A 413 -28.30 8.71 28.09
N TRP A 414 -28.98 9.38 27.14
CA TRP A 414 -30.45 9.52 27.10
C TRP A 414 -31.19 8.72 26.02
N LYS A 415 -30.53 7.74 25.39
CA LYS A 415 -31.14 6.86 24.36
C LYS A 415 -32.30 5.99 24.88
N ILE A 416 -32.59 6.00 26.17
CA ILE A 416 -33.69 5.24 26.80
C ILE A 416 -35.05 5.96 26.73
N LEU A 417 -35.14 7.26 26.36
CA LEU A 417 -36.43 7.97 26.35
C LEU A 417 -36.89 8.61 25.02
N MET A 418 -36.08 8.61 23.95
CA MET A 418 -36.47 9.18 22.64
C MET A 418 -37.03 8.15 21.65
N CYS A 419 -37.88 7.23 22.10
CA CYS A 419 -38.65 6.38 21.20
C CYS A 419 -39.94 7.11 20.82
N ARG A 420 -39.88 8.08 19.88
CA ARG A 420 -40.99 8.62 19.02
C ARG A 420 -40.79 10.08 18.52
N SER A 421 -39.58 10.53 18.18
CA SER A 421 -39.40 11.78 17.42
C SER A 421 -39.07 11.46 15.96
N ARG A 422 -39.99 11.75 15.02
CA ARG A 422 -39.71 11.73 13.59
C ARG A 422 -38.83 12.95 13.27
N ILE A 423 -37.57 12.72 12.96
CA ILE A 423 -36.68 13.73 12.38
C ILE A 423 -36.88 13.67 10.87
N SER A 424 -37.59 14.64 10.28
CA SER A 424 -37.68 14.76 8.81
C SER A 424 -36.39 15.37 8.27
N ALA A 425 -35.81 14.70 7.26
CA ALA A 425 -34.57 15.08 6.56
C ALA A 425 -34.73 16.35 5.70
#